data_AF-A0A937H527-F1
#
_entry.id   AF-A0A937H527-F1
#
_cell.length_a   1.000
_cell.length_b   1.000
_cell.length_c   1.000
_cell.angle_alpha   90.00
_cell.angle_beta   90.00
_cell.angle_gamma   90.00
#
_symmetry.space_group_name_H-M   'P 1'
#
loop_
_entity.id
_entity.type
_entity.pdbx_description
1 polymer ?
#
loop_
_entity_poly.entity_id
_entity_poly.type
_entity_poly.pdbx_seq_one_letter_code
_entity_poly.pdbx_strand_id
1 'polypeptide(L)' 'MKLETLMQSLWKKYLKTKDVNFLAKACEEAPFFGQKEMAKEIAKILREFKR' A
#
# COMPACT_ATOMS: atom_id res chain seq x y z
N MET A 1 5.43 -2.13 18.26
CA MET A 1 5.34 -3.13 17.18
C MET A 1 3.94 -3.08 16.58
N LYS A 2 3.75 -2.81 15.27
CA LYS A 2 2.58 -3.30 14.49
C LYS A 2 2.52 -2.84 13.02
N LEU A 3 3.08 -1.66 12.67
CA LEU A 3 2.94 -1.12 11.31
C LEU A 3 3.74 -1.90 10.25
N GLU A 4 5.02 -2.19 10.52
CA GLU A 4 5.88 -2.95 9.61
C GLU A 4 5.34 -4.35 9.33
N THR A 5 4.83 -5.03 10.36
CA THR A 5 4.26 -6.38 10.21
C THR A 5 3.00 -6.36 9.34
N LEU A 6 2.15 -5.34 9.50
CA LEU A 6 0.97 -5.13 8.65
C LEU A 6 1.39 -4.87 7.20
N MET A 7 2.38 -4.00 6.98
CA MET A 7 2.89 -3.67 5.64
C MET A 7 3.49 -4.89 4.95
N GLN A 8 4.31 -5.68 5.64
CA GLN A 8 4.85 -6.92 5.11
C GLN A 8 3.76 -7.94 4.77
N SER A 9 2.70 -8.02 5.57
CA SER A 9 1.55 -8.88 5.29
C SER A 9 0.79 -8.44 4.04
N LEU A 10 0.53 -7.13 3.89
CA LEU A 10 -0.11 -6.56 2.71
C LEU A 10 0.75 -6.75 1.45
N TRP A 11 2.08 -6.53 1.56
CA TRP A 11 3.02 -6.76 0.48
C TRP A 11 3.06 -8.23 0.03
N LYS A 12 3.12 -9.18 0.98
CA LYS A 12 3.06 -10.62 0.66
C LYS A 12 1.75 -11.01 -0.03
N LYS A 13 0.61 -10.44 0.42
CA LYS A 13 -0.69 -10.66 -0.23
C LYS A 13 -0.72 -10.08 -1.64
N TYR A 14 -0.18 -8.88 -1.86
CA TYR A 14 -0.03 -8.30 -3.19
C TYR A 14 0.83 -9.17 -4.09
N LEU A 15 2.01 -9.63 -3.65
CA LEU A 15 2.87 -10.48 -4.48
C LEU A 15 2.18 -11.78 -4.93
N LYS A 16 1.33 -12.34 -4.06
CA LYS A 16 0.60 -13.59 -4.34
C LYS A 16 -0.63 -13.39 -5.24
N THR A 17 -1.38 -12.31 -5.04
CA THR A 17 -2.67 -12.08 -5.75
C THR A 17 -2.56 -11.13 -6.93
N LYS A 18 -1.49 -10.32 -6.96
CA LYS A 18 -1.34 -9.12 -7.81
C LYS A 18 -2.50 -8.15 -7.71
N ASP A 19 -3.30 -8.21 -6.64
CA ASP A 19 -4.43 -7.30 -6.43
C ASP A 19 -3.91 -5.96 -5.89
N VAL A 20 -4.00 -4.97 -6.78
CA VAL A 20 -3.60 -3.58 -6.58
C VAL A 20 -4.23 -2.95 -5.31
N ASN A 21 -5.37 -3.47 -4.84
CA ASN A 21 -5.97 -3.04 -3.57
C ASN A 21 -5.04 -3.24 -2.36
N PHE A 22 -4.29 -4.35 -2.32
CA PHE A 22 -3.34 -4.61 -1.23
C PHE A 22 -2.15 -3.65 -1.29
N LEU A 23 -1.77 -3.23 -2.49
CA LEU A 23 -0.72 -2.23 -2.70
C LEU A 23 -1.19 -0.85 -2.24
N ALA A 24 -2.39 -0.43 -2.64
CA ALA A 24 -2.97 0.84 -2.21
C ALA A 24 -3.11 0.92 -0.68
N LYS A 25 -3.59 -0.16 -0.05
CA LYS A 25 -3.72 -0.23 1.41
C LYS A 25 -2.37 -0.22 2.13
N ALA A 26 -1.34 -0.83 1.55
CA ALA A 26 0.01 -0.76 2.10
C ALA A 26 0.56 0.68 2.06
N CYS A 27 0.28 1.42 0.99
CA CYS A 27 0.65 2.83 0.85
C CYS A 27 -0.15 3.77 1.78
N GLU A 28 -1.41 3.47 2.06
CA GLU A 28 -2.22 4.25 3.02
C GLU A 28 -1.75 4.07 4.47
N GLU A 29 -1.48 2.82 4.85
CA GLU A 29 -1.18 2.45 6.24
C GLU A 29 0.28 2.72 6.62
N ALA A 30 1.21 2.71 5.66
CA ALA A 30 2.61 2.97 5.92
C ALA A 30 3.10 4.20 5.15
N PRO A 31 3.63 5.24 5.82
CA PRO A 31 4.38 6.28 5.14
C PRO A 31 5.67 5.68 4.60
N PHE A 32 5.60 5.17 3.37
CA PHE A 32 6.76 4.73 2.63
C PHE A 32 7.80 5.87 2.69
N PHE A 33 9.00 5.59 3.22
CA PHE A 33 10.08 6.56 3.34
C PHE A 33 9.81 7.80 4.22
N GLY A 34 8.84 7.74 5.15
CA GLY A 34 8.51 8.89 6.00
C GLY A 34 7.76 10.02 5.26
N GLN A 35 7.39 9.80 3.99
CA GLN A 35 6.68 10.78 3.16
C GLN A 35 5.19 10.41 3.05
N LYS A 36 4.43 10.79 4.09
CA LYS A 36 2.98 10.51 4.20
C LYS A 36 2.16 10.97 2.99
N GLU A 37 2.49 12.11 2.40
CA GLU A 37 1.74 12.68 1.27
C GLU A 37 1.97 11.88 -0.02
N MET A 38 3.22 11.50 -0.29
CA MET A 38 3.56 10.65 -1.43
C MET A 38 2.86 9.29 -1.36
N ALA A 39 2.79 8.70 -0.17
CA ALA A 39 2.14 7.41 0.03
C ALA A 39 0.61 7.49 -0.24
N LYS A 40 -0.04 8.60 0.13
CA LYS A 40 -1.45 8.87 -0.20
C LYS A 40 -1.68 9.04 -1.70
N GLU A 41 -0.81 9.79 -2.39
CA GLU A 41 -0.99 10.04 -3.82
C GLU A 41 -0.81 8.74 -4.63
N ILE A 42 0.16 7.90 -4.26
CA ILE A 42 0.33 6.57 -4.85
C ILE A 42 -0.93 5.72 -4.63
N ALA A 43 -1.48 5.68 -3.40
CA ALA A 43 -2.69 4.93 -3.13
C ALA A 43 -3.89 5.40 -3.97
N LYS A 44 -4.03 6.72 -4.15
CA LYS A 44 -5.07 7.31 -4.99
C LYS A 44 -4.92 6.89 -6.46
N ILE A 45 -3.73 7.05 -7.04
CA ILE A 45 -3.43 6.64 -8.42
C ILE A 45 -3.73 5.14 -8.61
N LEU A 46 -3.32 4.30 -7.66
CA LEU A 46 -3.56 2.86 -7.72
C LEU A 46 -5.05 2.48 -7.68
N ARG A 47 -5.87 3.24 -6.95
CA ARG A 47 -7.33 3.05 -6.93
C ARG A 47 -8.00 3.53 -8.22
N GLU A 48 -7.51 4.62 -8.80
CA GLU A 48 -8.00 5.14 -10.08
C GLU A 48 -7.62 4.23 -11.25
N PHE A 49 -6.46 3.58 -11.20
CA PHE A 49 -5.99 2.63 -12.23
C PHE A 49 -6.79 1.32 -12.29
N LYS A 50 -7.59 1.02 -11.26
CA LYS A 50 -8.47 -0.17 -11.23
C LYS A 50 -9.82 0.07 -11.94
N ARG A 51 -10.07 1.31 -12.38
CA ARG A 51 -11.30 1.71 -13.08
C ARG A 51 -11.17 1.44 -14.58
#